data_AF-A0A1Z4GJ85-F1
#
_entry.id   AF-A0A1Z4GJ85-F1
#
_cell.length_a   1.000
_cell.length_b   1.000
_cell.length_c   1.000
_cell.angle_alpha   90.00
_cell.angle_beta   90.00
_cell.angle_gamma   90.00
#
_symmetry.space_group_name_H-M   'P 1'
#
loop_
_entity.id
_entity.type
_entity.pdbx_description
1 polymer ?
#
loop_
_entity_poly.entity_id
_entity_poly.type
_entity_poly.pdbx_seq_one_letter_code
_entity_poly.pdbx_strand_id
1 'polypeptide(L)' 'MLNVYLIRDTKIYQEAFEAGERQTKLKMVPILLELGLSIQQIAERLKLDTELVREAARS' A
#
# COMPACT_ATOMS: atom_id res chain seq x y z
N MET A 1 -21.30 17.67 10.75
CA MET A 1 -20.49 16.50 10.37
C MET A 1 -19.74 16.85 9.10
N LEU A 2 -18.41 16.69 9.05
CA LEU A 2 -17.66 16.83 7.81
C LEU A 2 -18.03 15.66 6.90
N ASN A 3 -18.66 15.97 5.77
CA ASN A 3 -18.99 14.98 4.76
C ASN A 3 -17.75 14.76 3.89
N VAL A 4 -17.22 13.53 3.87
CA VAL A 4 -16.04 13.14 3.08
C VAL A 4 -16.25 13.39 1.58
N TYR A 5 -17.50 13.41 1.10
CA TYR A 5 -17.82 13.76 -0.28
C TYR A 5 -17.46 15.21 -0.63
N LEU A 6 -17.43 16.13 0.33
CA LEU A 6 -17.10 17.56 0.09
C LEU A 6 -15.61 17.78 -0.22
N ILE A 7 -14.73 16.89 0.25
CA ILE A 7 -13.28 17.04 0.12
C ILE A 7 -12.66 16.08 -0.90
N ARG A 8 -13.48 15.23 -1.55
CA ARG A 8 -13.00 14.16 -2.42
C ARG A 8 -12.15 14.66 -3.60
N ASP A 9 -12.47 15.83 -4.13
CA ASP A 9 -11.75 16.45 -5.25
C ASP A 9 -10.57 17.32 -4.78
N THR A 10 -10.35 17.43 -3.47
CA THR A 10 -9.19 18.14 -2.95
C THR A 10 -7.95 17.29 -3.10
N LYS A 11 -6.83 17.95 -3.46
CA LYS A 11 -5.51 17.32 -3.52
C LYS A 11 -5.16 16.56 -2.24
N ILE A 12 -5.50 17.12 -1.08
CA ILE A 12 -5.24 16.52 0.24
C ILE A 12 -5.97 15.18 0.41
N TYR A 13 -7.23 15.08 -0.01
CA TYR A 13 -7.96 13.82 0.08
C TYR A 13 -7.36 12.75 -0.85
N GLN A 14 -7.00 13.12 -2.07
CA GLN A 14 -6.40 12.20 -3.03
C GLN A 14 -5.05 11.67 -2.52
N GLU A 15 -4.19 12.56 -2.01
CA GLU A 15 -2.92 12.17 -1.39
C GLU A 15 -3.10 11.26 -0.18
N ALA A 16 -4.08 11.56 0.69
CA ALA A 16 -4.38 10.72 1.84
C ALA A 16 -4.94 9.34 1.43
N PHE A 17 -5.75 9.30 0.38
CA PHE A 17 -6.29 8.06 -0.17
C PHE A 17 -5.19 7.18 -0.78
N GLU A 18 -4.31 7.77 -1.60
CA GLU A 18 -3.16 7.08 -2.17
C GLU A 18 -2.18 6.58 -1.08
N ALA A 19 -1.95 7.39 -0.04
CA ALA A 19 -1.14 6.98 1.10
C ALA A 19 -1.77 5.78 1.84
N GLY A 20 -3.09 5.78 2.02
CA GLY A 20 -3.83 4.67 2.63
C GLY A 20 -3.79 3.39 1.79
N GLU A 21 -3.94 3.50 0.47
CA GLU A 21 -3.81 2.37 -0.46
C GLU A 21 -2.39 1.77 -0.39
N ARG A 22 -1.36 2.64 -0.43
CA ARG A 22 0.04 2.22 -0.32
C ARG A 22 0.33 1.53 1.01
N GLN A 23 -0.14 2.11 2.12
CA GLN A 23 0.06 1.52 3.45
C GLN A 23 -0.62 0.16 3.58
N THR A 24 -1.83 0.03 3.03
CA THR A 24 -2.55 -1.26 3.03
C THR A 24 -1.78 -2.33 2.25
N LYS A 25 -1.28 -2.00 1.06
CA LYS A 25 -0.46 -2.93 0.26
C LYS A 25 0.80 -3.37 1.00
N LEU A 26 1.50 -2.46 1.68
CA LEU A 26 2.70 -2.79 2.46
C LEU A 26 2.38 -3.70 3.66
N LYS A 27 1.27 -3.47 4.37
CA LYS A 27 0.83 -4.33 5.48
C LYS A 27 0.47 -5.75 5.05
N MET A 28 0.13 -5.95 3.78
CA MET A 28 -0.13 -7.29 3.23
C MET A 28 1.16 -8.06 2.88
N VAL A 29 2.31 -7.40 2.81
CA VAL A 29 3.58 -8.04 2.40
C VAL A 29 3.93 -9.25 3.28
N PRO A 30 3.91 -9.19 4.63
CA PRO A 30 4.22 -10.34 5.47
C PRO A 30 3.27 -11.53 5.21
N ILE A 31 1.97 -11.26 5.10
CA ILE A 31 0.95 -12.28 4.85
C ILE A 31 1.18 -12.96 3.50
N LEU A 32 1.52 -12.20 2.45
CA LEU A 32 1.78 -12.76 1.12
C LEU A 32 3.07 -13.59 1.08
N LEU A 33 4.08 -13.22 1.88
CA LEU A 33 5.28 -14.02 2.07
C LEU A 33 4.98 -15.35 2.78
N GLU A 34 4.16 -15.32 3.84
CA GLU A 34 3.68 -16.53 4.53
C GLU A 34 2.91 -17.48 3.59
N LEU A 35 2.17 -16.91 2.62
CA LEU A 35 1.49 -17.66 1.57
C LEU A 35 2.42 -18.16 0.45
N GLY A 36 3.74 -17.92 0.56
CA GLY A 36 4.76 -18.48 -0.32
C GLY A 36 5.09 -17.64 -1.57
N LEU A 37 4.62 -16.38 -1.66
CA LEU A 37 5.04 -15.50 -2.74
C LEU A 37 6.47 -14.98 -2.50
N SER A 38 7.23 -14.76 -3.57
CA SER A 38 8.53 -14.10 -3.46
C SER A 38 8.39 -12.56 -3.38
N ILE A 39 9.42 -11.90 -2.85
CA ILE A 39 9.50 -10.42 -2.81
C ILE A 39 9.29 -9.81 -4.21
N GLN A 40 9.88 -10.40 -5.26
CA GLN A 40 9.75 -9.92 -6.63
C GLN A 40 8.30 -10.05 -7.13
N GLN A 41 7.67 -11.19 -6.86
CA GLN A 41 6.27 -11.43 -7.23
C GLN A 41 5.31 -10.48 -6.51
N ILE A 42 5.59 -10.15 -5.25
CA ILE A 42 4.79 -9.20 -4.47
C ILE A 42 4.96 -7.78 -5.02
N ALA A 43 6.19 -7.36 -5.28
CA ALA A 43 6.50 -6.04 -5.87
C ALA A 43 5.79 -5.84 -7.21
N GLU A 44 5.88 -6.84 -8.11
CA GLU A 44 5.22 -6.81 -9.41
C GLU A 44 3.68 -6.75 -9.28
N ARG A 45 3.08 -7.66 -8.49
CA ARG A 45 1.61 -7.76 -8.37
C ARG A 45 0.99 -6.57 -7.64
N LEU A 46 1.66 -6.04 -6.62
CA LEU A 46 1.16 -4.87 -5.87
C LEU A 46 1.59 -3.54 -6.50
N LYS A 47 2.39 -3.58 -7.57
CA LYS A 47 3.00 -2.41 -8.22
C LYS A 47 3.74 -1.53 -7.21
N LEU A 48 4.54 -2.18 -6.37
CA LEU A 48 5.36 -1.55 -5.35
C LEU A 48 6.83 -1.63 -5.76
N ASP A 49 7.62 -0.71 -5.25
CA ASP A 49 9.08 -0.79 -5.37
C ASP A 49 9.60 -2.01 -4.59
N THR A 50 10.59 -2.70 -5.16
CA THR A 50 11.12 -3.93 -4.57
C THR A 50 11.82 -3.68 -3.23
N GLU A 51 12.46 -2.52 -3.06
CA GLU A 51 13.10 -2.15 -1.80
C GLU A 51 12.06 -1.82 -0.72
N LEU A 52 10.93 -1.19 -1.08
CA LEU A 52 9.82 -0.99 -0.15
C LEU A 52 9.20 -2.31 0.32
N VAL A 53 9.04 -3.28 -0.58
CA VAL A 53 8.56 -4.63 -0.22
C VAL A 53 9.57 -5.33 0.69
N ARG A 54 10.87 -5.18 0.43
CA ARG A 54 11.94 -5.75 1.28
C ARG A 54 11.93 -5.14 2.67
N GLU A 55 11.71 -3.83 2.78
CA GLU A 55 11.58 -3.15 4.07
C GLU A 55 10.35 -3.65 4.85
N ALA A 56 9.19 -3.71 4.19
CA ALA A 56 7.95 -4.22 4.79
C ALA A 56 7.99 -5.71 5.14
N ALA A 57 8.91 -6.49 4.55
CA ALA A 57 9.16 -7.88 4.91
C ALA A 57 10.00 -8.04 6.20
N ARG A 58 10.69 -6.97 6.64
CA ARG A 58 11.60 -6.96 7.80
C ARG A 58 10.97 -6.35 9.05
N SER A 59 9.87 -5.62 8.88
CA SER A 59 9.06 -5.04 9.96
C SER A 59 8.14 -6.07 10.60
#